data_AF-A0A1H4HNX5-F1
#
_entry.id   AF-A0A1H4HNX5-F1
#
_cell.length_a   1.000
_cell.length_b   1.000
_cell.length_c   1.000
_cell.angle_alpha   90.00
_cell.angle_beta   90.00
_cell.angle_gamma   90.00
#
_symmetry.space_group_name_H-M   'P 1'
#
loop_
_entity.id
_entity.type
_entity.pdbx_description
1 polymer ?
#
loop_
_entity_poly.entity_id
_entity_poly.type
_entity_poly.pdbx_seq_one_letter_code
_entity_poly.pdbx_strand_id
1 'polypeptide(L)'
;MSSHAWVETLYIAHGHPDRRVYAIPYPMSLNQKPGDMLPKDQQDWREVARLSGDSQLVYIEPEYADLAGNIVGKAGGTHFHVARNATEACVA
;
A
#
# COMPACT_ATOMS: atom_id res chain seq x y z
N MET A 1 -22.81 -15.24 3.76
CA MET A 1 -22.47 -14.43 2.57
C MET A 1 -20.96 -14.38 2.48
N SER A 2 -20.39 -14.69 1.32
CA SER A 2 -18.96 -14.97 1.15
C SER A 2 -18.15 -13.68 1.20
N SER A 3 -17.43 -13.46 2.30
CA SER A 3 -16.34 -12.49 2.38
C SER A 3 -15.24 -12.96 1.43
N HIS A 4 -15.22 -12.43 0.22
CA HIS A 4 -14.11 -12.69 -0.70
C HIS A 4 -12.90 -11.93 -0.18
N ALA A 5 -11.96 -12.67 0.41
CA ALA A 5 -10.66 -12.12 0.72
C ALA A 5 -9.96 -11.81 -0.60
N TRP A 6 -9.56 -10.55 -0.82
CA TRP A 6 -8.70 -10.19 -1.95
C TRP A 6 -7.32 -9.78 -1.46
N VAL A 7 -6.34 -9.90 -2.36
CA VAL A 7 -4.95 -9.54 -2.07
C VAL A 7 -4.63 -8.26 -2.82
N GLU A 8 -4.18 -7.25 -2.07
CA GLU A 8 -3.61 -6.03 -2.62
C GLU A 8 -2.11 -5.99 -2.39
N THR A 9 -1.40 -5.21 -3.20
CA THR A 9 0.02 -4.95 -3.00
C THR A 9 0.20 -3.54 -2.47
N LEU A 10 0.85 -3.40 -1.31
CA LEU A 10 1.34 -2.12 -0.84
C LEU A 10 2.75 -1.88 -1.35
N TYR A 11 2.97 -0.77 -2.02
CA TYR A 11 4.26 -0.35 -2.55
C TYR A 11 4.72 0.94 -1.89
N ILE A 12 5.93 0.95 -1.34
CA ILE A 12 6.56 2.14 -0.77
C ILE A 12 7.48 2.72 -1.84
N ALA A 13 7.11 3.86 -2.41
CA ALA A 13 7.85 4.46 -3.50
C ALA A 13 9.27 4.89 -3.08
N HIS A 14 10.20 4.81 -4.03
CA HIS A 14 11.51 5.42 -3.89
C HIS A 14 11.41 6.95 -3.92
N GLY A 15 12.34 7.63 -3.24
CA GLY A 15 12.64 9.05 -3.50
C GLY A 15 12.15 10.07 -2.47
N HIS A 16 12.80 11.24 -2.52
CA HIS A 16 12.75 12.38 -1.61
C HIS A 16 11.51 13.29 -1.79
N PRO A 17 11.19 14.15 -0.80
CA PRO A 17 11.48 14.01 0.63
C PRO A 17 10.46 13.13 1.34
N ASP A 18 9.25 12.99 0.78
CA ASP A 18 8.17 12.21 1.35
C ASP A 18 7.94 10.95 0.52
N ARG A 19 8.10 9.78 1.14
CA ARG A 19 7.87 8.51 0.47
C ARG A 19 6.40 8.19 0.50
N ARG A 20 5.78 8.16 -0.68
CA ARG A 20 4.38 7.80 -0.85
C ARG A 20 4.23 6.29 -0.80
N VAL A 21 3.14 5.83 -0.19
CA VAL A 21 2.75 4.43 -0.13
C VAL A 21 1.51 4.25 -0.97
N TYR A 22 1.57 3.36 -1.94
CA TYR A 22 0.50 3.08 -2.87
C TYR A 22 -0.12 1.72 -2.61
N ALA A 23 -1.45 1.66 -2.62
CA ALA A 23 -2.20 0.42 -2.73
C ALA A 23 -2.48 0.11 -4.20
N ILE A 24 -2.09 -1.10 -4.59
CA ILE A 24 -2.27 -1.64 -5.93
C ILE A 24 -3.33 -2.74 -5.83
N PRO A 25 -4.44 -2.66 -6.58
CA PRO A 25 -5.63 -3.52 -6.38
C PRO A 25 -5.45 -4.96 -6.88
N TYR A 26 -4.21 -5.40 -7.11
CA TYR A 26 -3.87 -6.73 -7.56
C TYR A 26 -2.54 -7.21 -6.94
N PRO A 27 -2.35 -8.53 -6.79
CA PRO A 27 -1.09 -9.07 -6.31
C PRO A 27 0.00 -8.91 -7.36
N MET A 28 1.14 -8.34 -6.96
CA MET A 28 2.35 -8.30 -7.78
C MET A 28 3.29 -9.46 -7.44
N SER A 29 3.96 -10.03 -8.43
CA SER A 29 4.99 -11.03 -8.19
C SER A 29 6.16 -10.44 -7.39
N LEU A 30 6.85 -11.25 -6.58
CA LEU A 30 8.02 -10.82 -5.81
C LEU A 30 9.16 -10.28 -6.69
N ASN A 31 9.25 -10.77 -7.92
CA ASN A 31 10.26 -10.33 -8.90
C ASN A 31 9.82 -9.09 -9.70
N GLN A 32 8.57 -8.67 -9.59
CA GLN A 32 8.10 -7.43 -10.24
C GLN A 32 8.41 -6.26 -9.33
N LYS A 33 9.05 -5.23 -9.89
CA LYS A 33 9.26 -3.96 -9.21
C LYS A 33 8.15 -3.01 -9.62
N PRO A 34 7.30 -2.55 -8.70
CA PRO A 34 6.24 -1.61 -9.04
C PRO A 34 6.80 -0.35 -9.73
N GLY A 35 7.95 0.15 -9.26
CA GLY A 35 8.62 1.32 -9.87
C GLY A 35 8.98 1.18 -11.36
N ASP A 36 9.05 -0.05 -11.90
CA ASP A 36 9.36 -0.30 -13.31
C ASP A 36 8.10 -0.43 -14.19
N MET A 37 6.89 -0.34 -13.60
CA MET A 37 5.62 -0.41 -14.34
C MET A 37 5.41 0.85 -15.18
N LEU A 38 4.78 0.69 -16.35
CA LEU A 38 4.47 1.82 -17.21
C LEU A 38 3.42 2.72 -16.56
N PRO A 39 3.43 4.05 -16.77
CA PRO A 39 2.47 4.97 -16.16
C PRO A 39 0.99 4.61 -16.39
N LYS A 40 0.67 3.99 -17.53
CA LYS A 40 -0.69 3.49 -17.83
C LYS A 40 -1.16 2.39 -16.87
N ASP A 41 -0.23 1.59 -16.35
CA ASP A 41 -0.51 0.47 -15.45
C ASP A 41 -0.50 0.93 -13.98
N GLN A 42 -0.06 2.17 -13.72
CA GLN A 42 -0.08 2.83 -12.41
C GLN A 42 -1.36 3.64 -12.17
N GLN A 43 -2.28 3.71 -13.13
CA GLN A 43 -3.49 4.56 -13.05
C GLN A 43 -4.43 4.15 -11.91
N ASP A 44 -4.45 2.85 -11.59
CA ASP A 44 -5.30 2.30 -10.53
C ASP A 44 -4.63 2.34 -9.15
N TRP A 45 -3.43 2.92 -9.04
CA TRP A 45 -2.71 2.99 -7.77
C TRP A 45 -3.27 4.11 -6.91
N ARG A 46 -3.66 3.76 -5.68
CA ARG A 46 -4.16 4.71 -4.70
C ARG A 46 -3.07 5.07 -3.71
N GLU A 47 -2.80 6.35 -3.48
CA GLU A 47 -1.93 6.77 -2.37
C GLU A 47 -2.69 6.57 -1.05
N VAL A 48 -2.16 5.74 -0.15
CA VAL A 48 -2.85 5.35 1.10
C VAL A 48 -2.08 5.74 2.36
N ALA A 49 -0.80 6.05 2.21
CA ALA A 49 0.01 6.58 3.30
C ALA A 49 1.18 7.41 2.76
N ARG A 50 1.79 8.17 3.65
CA ARG A 50 3.02 8.91 3.36
C ARG A 50 3.96 8.83 4.53
N LEU A 51 5.23 8.58 4.23
CA LEU A 51 6.34 8.64 5.17
C LEU A 51 7.13 9.92 4.94
N SER A 52 7.72 10.47 5.99
CA SER A 52 8.70 11.55 5.92
C SER A 52 10.05 11.01 5.42
N GLY A 53 11.01 11.92 5.21
CA GLY A 53 12.38 11.55 4.84
C GLY A 53 13.04 10.60 5.86
N ASP A 54 12.69 10.75 7.13
CA ASP A 54 13.16 9.92 8.25
C ASP A 54 12.37 8.61 8.41
N SER A 55 11.56 8.24 7.42
CA SER A 55 10.73 7.03 7.41
C SER A 55 9.67 7.00 8.53
N GLN A 56 9.29 8.17 9.05
CA GLN A 56 8.20 8.32 10.02
C GLN A 56 6.87 8.47 9.29
N LEU A 57 5.80 7.93 9.83
CA LEU A 57 4.47 8.08 9.24
C LEU A 57 3.98 9.52 9.36
N VAL A 58 3.71 10.16 8.22
CA VAL A 58 3.14 11.51 8.13
C VAL A 58 1.62 11.44 8.12
N TYR A 59 1.07 10.52 7.31
CA TYR A 59 -0.35 10.19 7.34
C TYR A 59 -0.56 8.76 6.86
N ILE A 60 -1.71 8.21 7.24
CA ILE A 60 -2.24 6.95 6.72
C ILE A 60 -3.75 7.05 6.62
N GLU A 61 -4.32 6.46 5.58
CA GLU A 61 -5.77 6.33 5.47
C GLU A 61 -6.31 5.41 6.58
N PRO A 62 -7.50 5.67 7.13
CA PRO A 62 -8.06 4.87 8.23
C PRO A 62 -8.17 3.37 7.92
N GLU A 63 -8.46 3.02 6.66
CA GLU A 63 -8.54 1.62 6.17
C GLU A 63 -7.18 0.89 6.23
N TYR A 64 -6.07 1.63 6.34
CA TYR A 64 -4.71 1.10 6.35
C TYR A 64 -4.02 1.31 7.71
N ALA A 65 -4.72 1.89 8.70
CA ALA A 65 -4.12 2.27 9.98
C ALA A 65 -3.52 1.06 10.74
N ASP A 66 -4.10 -0.13 10.58
CA ASP A 66 -3.58 -1.39 11.13
C ASP A 66 -2.20 -1.78 10.55
N LEU A 67 -1.87 -1.28 9.37
CA LEU A 67 -0.61 -1.55 8.66
C LEU A 67 0.47 -0.52 8.96
N ALA A 68 0.19 0.51 9.77
CA ALA A 68 1.16 1.55 10.10
C ALA A 68 2.51 0.97 10.58
N GLY A 69 2.48 -0.03 11.48
CA GLY A 69 3.68 -0.69 11.97
C GLY A 69 4.44 -1.50 10.92
N ASN A 70 3.75 -1.98 9.89
CA ASN A 70 4.36 -2.70 8.76
C ASN A 70 4.98 -1.75 7.73
N ILE A 71 4.50 -0.51 7.66
CA ILE A 71 4.97 0.52 6.72
C ILE A 71 6.15 1.30 7.30
N VAL A 72 6.06 1.67 8.58
CA VAL A 72 7.12 2.44 9.27
C VAL A 72 8.42 1.65 9.29
N GLY A 73 9.53 2.33 8.97
CA GLY A 73 10.86 1.73 8.96
C GLY A 73 11.18 0.83 7.76
N LYS A 74 10.24 0.62 6.82
CA LYS A 74 10.53 -0.07 5.56
C LYS A 74 11.33 0.82 4.61
N ALA A 75 12.21 0.17 3.85
CA ALA A 75 12.97 0.84 2.80
C ALA A 75 12.07 1.24 1.63
N GLY A 76 12.34 2.42 1.05
CA GLY A 76 11.73 2.81 -0.22
C GLY A 76 12.11 1.85 -1.34
N GLY A 77 11.18 1.58 -2.24
CA GLY A 77 11.31 0.59 -3.31
C GLY A 77 10.83 -0.80 -2.98
N THR A 78 10.30 -1.00 -1.78
CA THR A 78 9.81 -2.31 -1.34
C THR A 78 8.30 -2.39 -1.48
N HIS A 79 7.80 -3.61 -1.70
CA HIS A 79 6.38 -3.90 -1.69
C HIS A 79 6.07 -5.17 -0.89
N PHE A 80 4.83 -5.28 -0.43
CA PHE A 80 4.34 -6.44 0.28
C PHE A 80 2.85 -6.66 0.03
N HIS A 81 2.39 -7.89 0.19
CA HIS A 81 0.98 -8.23 0.03
C HIS A 81 0.21 -8.04 1.31
N VAL A 82 -1.04 -7.62 1.17
CA VAL A 82 -2.00 -7.49 2.25
C VAL A 82 -3.26 -8.25 1.85
N ALA A 83 -3.70 -9.16 2.72
CA ALA A 83 -4.99 -9.80 2.58
C ALA A 83 -6.07 -8.90 3.17
N ARG A 84 -7.03 -8.47 2.35
CA ARG A 84 -8.18 -7.69 2.78
C ARG A 84 -9.37 -8.60 2.89
N ASN A 85 -10.00 -8.56 4.06
CA ASN A 85 -11.32 -9.12 4.24
C ASN A 85 -12.31 -7.98 4.03
N ALA A 86 -13.32 -8.16 3.18
CA ALA A 86 -14.50 -7.31 3.20
C ALA A 86 -15.11 -7.40 4.61
N THR A 87 -14.79 -6.42 5.45
CA THR A 87 -15.52 -6.24 6.70
C THR A 87 -16.71 -5.40 6.30
N GLU A 88 -17.86 -6.05 6.06
CA GLU A 88 -19.11 -5.31 5.94
C GLU A 88 -19.23 -4.47 7.22
N ALA A 89 -19.08 -3.15 7.08
CA ALA A 89 -19.32 -2.22 8.16
C ALA A 89 -20.72 -2.52 8.69
N CYS A 90 -20.79 -3.02 9.92
CA CYS A 90 -22.03 -3.26 10.60
C CYS A 90 -22.67 -1.88 10.83
N VAL A 91 -23.55 -1.48 9.91
CA VAL A 91 -24.41 -0.31 10.08
C VAL A 91 -25.45 -0.72 11.11
N ALA A 92 -25.28 -0.23 12.33
CA ALA A 92 -26.23 -0.34 13.43
C ALA A 92 -27.40 0.64 13.26
#